data_AF-A0A7Y9I4Y6-F1
#
_entry.id   AF-A0A7Y9I4Y6-F1
#
_cell.length_a   1.000
_cell.length_b   1.000
_cell.length_c   1.000
_cell.angle_alpha   90.00
_cell.angle_beta   90.00
_cell.angle_gamma   90.00
#
_symmetry.space_group_name_H-M   'P 1'
#
loop_
_entity.id
_entity.type
_entity.pdbx_description
1 polymer ?
#
loop_
_entity_poly.entity_id
_entity_poly.type
_entity_poly.pdbx_seq_one_letter_code
_entity_poly.pdbx_strand_id
1 'polypeptide(L)'
;MASKKYSVSLPEELAEDVRARVGPGGFSAYIAAALEQQVAMDKLGELVADFEKNHDPLTEEEIEAARKELTHHRDGSSGAAA
;
A
#
# COMPACT_ATOMS: atom_id res chain seq x y z
N MET A 1 12.38 -4.07 18.21
CA MET A 1 11.70 -5.20 17.55
C MET A 1 12.72 -6.30 17.31
N ALA A 2 12.43 -7.56 17.63
CA ALA A 2 13.31 -8.67 17.34
C ALA A 2 13.11 -9.10 15.87
N SER A 3 14.20 -9.26 15.10
CA SER A 3 14.14 -9.77 13.73
C SER A 3 14.39 -11.28 13.72
N LYS A 4 13.54 -12.05 13.02
CA LYS A 4 13.76 -13.48 12.78
C LYS A 4 14.08 -13.70 11.31
N LYS A 5 15.14 -14.48 11.03
CA LYS A 5 15.54 -14.82 9.66
C LYS A 5 14.66 -15.95 9.13
N TYR A 6 14.09 -15.72 7.96
CA TYR A 6 13.42 -16.73 7.14
C TYR A 6 14.20 -16.87 5.83
N SER A 7 14.31 -18.10 5.31
CA SER A 7 14.92 -18.35 4.01
C SER A 7 13.83 -18.67 3.01
N VAL A 8 13.78 -17.91 1.92
CA VAL A 8 12.80 -18.07 0.83
C VAL A 8 13.55 -18.10 -0.49
N SER A 9 13.01 -18.82 -1.47
CA SER A 9 13.54 -18.81 -2.84
C SER A 9 12.86 -17.67 -3.62
N LEU A 10 13.66 -16.87 -4.32
CA LEU A 10 13.19 -15.79 -5.18
C LEU A 10 13.71 -16.04 -6.61
N PRO A 11 12.96 -15.61 -7.64
CA PRO A 11 13.49 -15.57 -9.00
C PRO A 11 14.79 -14.75 -9.03
N GLU A 12 15.81 -15.28 -9.71
CA GLU A 12 17.14 -14.66 -9.79
C GLU A 12 17.07 -13.26 -10.39
N GLU A 13 16.35 -13.10 -11.51
CA GLU A 13 16.18 -11.81 -12.19
C GLU A 13 15.59 -10.75 -11.24
N LEU A 14 14.55 -11.11 -10.48
CA LEU A 14 13.93 -10.21 -9.51
C LEU A 14 14.89 -9.83 -8.37
N ALA A 15 15.67 -10.79 -7.88
CA ALA A 15 16.63 -10.54 -6.81
C ALA A 15 17.74 -9.58 -7.27
N GLU A 16 18.25 -9.76 -8.49
CA GLU A 16 19.27 -8.89 -9.07
C GLU A 16 18.72 -7.48 -9.36
N ASP A 17 17.49 -7.35 -9.89
CA ASP A 17 16.83 -6.06 -10.10
C ASP A 17 16.72 -5.27 -8.79
N VAL A 18 16.28 -5.93 -7.71
CA VAL A 18 16.17 -5.29 -6.40
C VAL A 18 17.56 -4.90 -5.89
N ARG A 19 18.57 -5.77 -6.01
CA ARG A 19 19.95 -5.45 -5.59
C ARG A 19 20.51 -4.25 -6.34
N ALA A 20 20.29 -4.17 -7.65
CA ALA A 20 20.71 -3.05 -8.47
C ALA A 20 20.03 -1.73 -8.04
N ARG A 21 18.76 -1.80 -7.62
CA ARG A 21 18.00 -0.62 -7.18
C ARG A 21 18.43 -0.09 -5.81
N VAL A 22 18.72 -0.97 -4.85
CA VAL A 22 18.88 -0.61 -3.43
C VAL A 22 20.34 -0.59 -2.96
N GLY A 23 21.25 -1.17 -3.74
CA GLY A 23 22.66 -1.23 -3.42
C GLY A 23 23.01 -2.19 -2.26
N PRO A 24 24.28 -2.19 -1.83
CA PRO A 24 24.77 -3.11 -0.81
C PRO A 24 24.10 -2.87 0.55
N GLY A 25 23.55 -3.93 1.15
CA GLY A 25 22.90 -3.89 2.47
C GLY A 25 21.44 -3.45 2.46
N GLY A 26 20.92 -2.90 1.35
CA GLY A 26 19.52 -2.45 1.24
C GLY A 26 18.50 -3.55 0.93
N PHE A 27 18.96 -4.72 0.50
CA PHE A 27 18.07 -5.79 0.00
C PHE A 27 17.04 -6.24 1.03
N SER A 28 17.48 -6.58 2.24
CA SER A 28 16.57 -7.05 3.29
C SER A 28 15.58 -5.97 3.73
N ALA A 29 16.00 -4.71 3.78
CA ALA A 29 15.13 -3.59 4.17
C ALA A 29 14.05 -3.33 3.11
N TYR A 30 14.42 -3.42 1.83
CA TYR A 30 13.50 -3.29 0.72
C TYR A 30 12.43 -4.38 0.72
N ILE A 31 12.85 -5.65 0.90
CA ILE A 31 11.91 -6.77 0.97
C ILE A 31 10.99 -6.65 2.19
N ALA A 32 11.52 -6.23 3.35
CA ALA A 32 10.70 -6.00 4.53
C ALA A 32 9.63 -4.92 4.28
N ALA A 33 10.02 -3.78 3.71
CA ALA A 33 9.08 -2.70 3.39
C ALA A 33 8.02 -3.13 2.36
N ALA A 34 8.43 -3.89 1.33
CA ALA A 34 7.51 -4.43 0.33
C ALA A 34 6.51 -5.41 0.95
N LEU A 35 6.95 -6.29 1.86
CA LEU A 35 6.08 -7.22 2.58
C LEU A 35 5.11 -6.49 3.52
N GLU A 36 5.59 -5.47 4.24
CA GLU A 36 4.73 -4.63 5.09
C GLU A 36 3.64 -3.95 4.27
N GLN A 37 4.00 -3.37 3.12
CA GLN A 37 3.05 -2.76 2.20
C GLN A 37 2.06 -3.80 1.66
N GLN A 38 2.53 -4.98 1.24
CA GLN A 38 1.66 -6.03 0.70
C GLN A 38 0.64 -6.48 1.75
N VAL A 39 1.09 -6.77 2.97
CA VAL A 39 0.19 -7.18 4.06
C VAL A 39 -0.83 -6.08 4.39
N ALA A 40 -0.44 -4.81 4.32
CA ALA A 40 -1.37 -3.70 4.51
C ALA A 40 -2.43 -3.65 3.40
N MET A 41 -2.04 -3.87 2.14
CA MET A 41 -2.97 -3.89 1.01
C MET A 41 -3.88 -5.12 1.03
N ASP A 42 -3.37 -6.29 1.43
CA ASP A 42 -4.18 -7.51 1.56
C ASP A 42 -5.30 -7.31 2.60
N LYS A 43 -4.96 -6.75 3.78
CA LYS A 43 -5.95 -6.39 4.82
C LYS A 43 -6.96 -5.34 4.35
N LEU A 44 -6.50 -4.38 3.56
CA LEU A 44 -7.39 -3.39 2.96
C LEU A 44 -8.37 -4.06 1.98
N GLY A 45 -7.88 -4.98 1.15
CA GLY A 45 -8.70 -5.77 0.24
C GLY A 45 -9.75 -6.62 0.98
N GLU A 46 -9.38 -7.26 2.09
CA GLU A 46 -10.31 -7.99 2.95
C GLU A 46 -11.43 -7.08 3.47
N LEU A 47 -11.08 -5.89 3.97
CA LEU A 47 -12.06 -4.93 4.47
C LEU A 47 -13.00 -4.43 3.37
N VAL A 48 -12.47 -4.17 2.17
CA VAL A 48 -13.27 -3.75 1.02
C VAL A 48 -14.21 -4.87 0.59
N ALA A 49 -13.73 -6.11 0.49
CA ALA A 49 -14.56 -7.26 0.11
C ALA A 49 -15.70 -7.51 1.13
N ASP A 50 -15.42 -7.38 2.42
CA ASP A 50 -16.43 -7.46 3.47
C ASP A 50 -17.47 -6.33 3.38
N PHE A 51 -17.04 -5.13 2.99
CA PHE A 51 -17.95 -4.01 2.74
C PHE A 51 -18.84 -4.28 1.53
N GLU A 52 -18.27 -4.63 0.38
CA GLU A 52 -19.00 -4.93 -0.86
C GLU A 52 -20.01 -6.06 -0.70
N LYS A 53 -19.76 -7.03 0.18
CA LYS A 53 -20.71 -8.12 0.46
C LYS A 53 -22.02 -7.62 1.08
N ASN A 54 -21.98 -6.52 1.83
CA ASN A 54 -23.13 -6.01 2.59
C ASN A 54 -23.77 -4.77 1.93
N HIS A 55 -23.15 -4.22 0.89
CA HIS A 55 -23.55 -2.97 0.26
C HIS A 55 -23.76 -3.18 -1.25
N ASP A 56 -24.84 -2.60 -1.79
CA ASP A 56 -25.05 -2.55 -3.23
C ASP A 56 -23.95 -1.73 -3.93
N PRO A 57 -23.70 -1.95 -5.23
CA PRO A 57 -22.70 -1.19 -5.98
C PRO A 57 -22.95 0.32 -5.86
N LEU A 58 -21.90 1.08 -5.55
CA LEU A 58 -21.97 2.55 -5.52
C LEU A 58 -22.31 3.07 -6.92
N THR A 59 -23.24 4.01 -6.98
CA THR A 59 -23.58 4.70 -8.23
C THR A 59 -22.48 5.68 -8.61
N GLU A 60 -22.37 5.98 -9.91
CA GLU A 60 -21.36 6.92 -10.43
C GLU A 60 -21.55 8.33 -9.85
N GLU A 61 -22.79 8.71 -9.55
CA GLU A 61 -23.16 9.98 -8.90
C GLU A 61 -22.65 10.07 -7.45
N GLU A 62 -22.75 8.97 -6.69
CA GLU A 62 -22.22 8.87 -5.32
C GLU A 62 -20.69 8.90 -5.30
N ILE A 63 -20.04 8.23 -6.26
CA ILE A 63 -18.58 8.23 -6.40
C ILE A 63 -18.06 9.62 -6.74
N GLU A 64 -18.69 10.33 -7.67
CA GLU A 64 -18.31 11.70 -8.04
C GLU A 64 -18.50 12.70 -6.88
N ALA A 65 -19.59 12.57 -6.11
CA ALA A 65 -19.80 13.36 -4.91
C ALA A 65 -18.70 13.14 -3.85
N ALA A 66 -18.34 11.88 -3.58
CA ALA A 66 -17.28 11.53 -2.64
C ALA A 66 -15.89 12.01 -3.11
N ARG A 67 -15.59 11.89 -4.41
CA ARG A 67 -14.34 12.41 -5.01
C ARG A 67 -14.20 13.91 -4.83
N LYS A 68 -15.31 14.64 -5.03
CA LYS A 68 -15.35 16.09 -4.83
C LYS A 68 -15.07 16.46 -3.37
N GLU A 69 -15.66 15.74 -2.42
CA GLU A 69 -15.43 15.94 -0.98
C GLU A 69 -13.97 15.66 -0.57
N LEU A 70 -13.39 14.54 -1.00
CA LEU A 70 -11.98 14.20 -0.73
C LEU A 70 -11.00 15.23 -1.31
N THR A 71 -11.30 15.75 -2.49
CA THR A 71 -10.46 16.79 -3.13
C THR A 71 -10.54 18.10 -2.35
N HIS A 72 -11.74 18.51 -1.91
CA HIS A 72 -11.92 19.70 -1.08
C HIS A 72 -11.21 19.59 0.29
N HIS A 73 -11.13 18.40 0.88
CA HIS A 73 -10.42 18.21 2.14
C HIS A 73 -8.90 18.33 1.99
N ARG A 74 -8.34 17.95 0.84
CA ARG A 74 -6.91 18.07 0.53
C ARG A 74 -6.48 19.53 0.35
N ASP A 75 -7.34 20.36 -0.22
CA ASP A 75 -7.07 21.79 -0.42
C ASP A 75 -7.13 22.60 0.89
N GLY A 76 -7.95 22.17 1.87
CA GLY A 76 -8.04 22.79 3.19
C GLY A 76 -6.87 22.49 4.14
N SER A 77 -6.13 21.40 3.91
CA SER A 77 -4.99 20.99 4.76
C SER A 77 -3.66 21.65 4.39
N SER A 78 -3.57 22.38 3.26
CA SER A 78 -2.31 22.98 2.80
C SER A 78 -1.99 24.36 3.41
N GLY A 79 -2.77 24.82 4.41
CA GLY A 79 -2.65 26.15 5.02
C GLY A 79 -2.06 26.23 6.43
N ALA A 80 -1.62 25.12 7.04
CA ALA A 80 -1.14 25.11 8.44
C ALA A 80 0.24 24.45 8.59
N ALA A 81 1.26 25.09 8.04
CA ALA A 81 2.64 24.96 8.51
C ALA A 81 3.41 26.24 8.13
N ALA A 82 3.47 27.19 9.06
CA ALA A 82 4.39 28.33 9.08
C ALA A 82 5.04 28.40 10.46
#